data_AF-A0A6A8Q3E0-F1
#
_entry.id   AF-A0A6A8Q3E0-F1
#
_cell.length_a   1.000
_cell.length_b   1.000
_cell.length_c   1.000
_cell.angle_alpha   90.00
_cell.angle_beta   90.00
_cell.angle_gamma   90.00
#
_symmetry.space_group_name_H-M   'P 1'
#
loop_
_entity.id
_entity.type
_entity.pdbx_description
1 polymer ?
#
loop_
_entity_poly.entity_id
_entity_poly.type
_entity_poly.pdbx_seq_one_letter_code
_entity_poly.pdbx_strand_id
1 'polypeptide(L)'
;MGKSKSEEFTDRQNYLAGVAKAIGHPARIAIIHFLARQKSCVCGDIVDELPLSQSTVSQHLKALKKAGLIAGEIEGTSVCYCLNTEAIKKFKADISLFLDEPANPKSCC
;
A
#
# COMPACT_ATOMS: atom_id res chain seq x y z
N MET A 1 -13.07 -9.49 -14.75
CA MET A 1 -13.17 -8.24 -13.94
C MET A 1 -13.19 -7.07 -14.90
N GLY A 2 -14.22 -6.21 -14.85
CA GLY A 2 -14.36 -5.08 -15.77
C GLY A 2 -13.13 -4.16 -15.70
N LYS A 3 -12.62 -3.76 -16.86
CA LYS A 3 -11.57 -2.73 -16.94
C LYS A 3 -12.13 -1.49 -16.23
N SER A 4 -11.51 -1.05 -15.13
CA SER A 4 -11.81 0.27 -14.60
C SER A 4 -11.55 1.25 -15.74
N LYS A 5 -12.55 2.06 -16.09
CA LYS A 5 -12.39 3.11 -17.09
C LYS A 5 -11.57 4.25 -16.47
N SER A 6 -10.31 3.97 -16.16
CA SER A 6 -9.42 4.88 -15.43
C SER A 6 -9.29 6.23 -16.14
N GLU A 7 -9.47 6.25 -17.46
CA GLU A 7 -9.49 7.46 -18.30
C GLU A 7 -10.67 8.41 -18.01
N GLU A 8 -11.74 7.94 -17.35
CA GLU A 8 -12.90 8.77 -16.96
C GLU A 8 -12.72 9.44 -15.59
N PHE A 9 -11.62 9.17 -14.87
CA PHE A 9 -11.35 9.68 -13.53
C PHE A 9 -10.14 10.62 -13.50
N THR A 10 -10.14 11.56 -12.56
CA THR A 10 -9.00 12.47 -12.35
C THR A 10 -7.75 11.71 -11.90
N ASP A 11 -6.57 12.26 -12.16
CA ASP A 11 -5.30 11.69 -11.69
C ASP A 11 -5.28 11.47 -10.18
N ARG A 12 -5.86 12.40 -9.41
CA ARG A 12 -5.99 12.29 -7.95
C ARG A 12 -6.88 11.10 -7.55
N GLN A 13 -8.03 10.92 -8.19
CA GLN A 13 -8.92 9.79 -7.93
C GLN A 13 -8.26 8.46 -8.29
N ASN A 14 -7.60 8.39 -9.45
CA ASN A 14 -6.88 7.20 -9.90
C ASN A 14 -5.71 6.83 -8.96
N TYR A 15 -4.95 7.83 -8.51
CA TYR A 15 -3.87 7.65 -7.53
C TYR A 15 -4.40 7.11 -6.20
N LEU A 16 -5.40 7.78 -5.61
CA LEU A 16 -6.00 7.38 -4.34
C LEU A 16 -6.61 5.97 -4.42
N ALA A 17 -7.34 5.67 -5.50
CA ALA A 17 -7.90 4.34 -5.74
C ALA A 17 -6.81 3.27 -5.90
N GLY A 18 -5.72 3.59 -6.58
CA GLY A 18 -4.57 2.71 -6.76
C GLY A 18 -3.92 2.34 -5.42
N VAL A 19 -3.65 3.33 -4.58
CA VAL A 19 -3.06 3.11 -3.25
C VAL A 19 -4.04 2.42 -2.30
N ALA A 20 -5.31 2.84 -2.27
CA ALA A 20 -6.36 2.20 -1.47
C ALA A 20 -6.52 0.72 -1.84
N LYS A 21 -6.54 0.41 -3.15
CA LYS A 21 -6.56 -0.97 -3.66
C LYS A 21 -5.30 -1.74 -3.26
N ALA A 22 -4.15 -1.08 -3.14
CA ALA A 22 -2.90 -1.69 -2.71
C ALA A 22 -2.89 -2.05 -1.22
N ILE A 23 -3.57 -1.29 -0.37
CA ILE A 23 -3.62 -1.57 1.08
C ILE A 23 -4.84 -2.39 1.49
N GLY A 24 -5.92 -2.41 0.71
CA GLY A 24 -7.21 -3.03 1.06
C GLY A 24 -7.25 -4.56 1.21
N HIS A 25 -6.11 -5.24 1.37
CA HIS A 25 -6.08 -6.67 1.73
C HIS A 25 -5.47 -6.85 3.13
N PRO A 26 -6.05 -7.70 4.01
CA PRO A 26 -5.57 -7.87 5.38
C PRO A 26 -4.07 -8.19 5.49
N ALA A 27 -3.57 -9.14 4.67
CA ALA A 27 -2.16 -9.48 4.65
C ALA A 27 -1.23 -8.29 4.31
N ARG A 28 -1.68 -7.37 3.45
CA ARG A 28 -0.89 -6.18 3.08
C ARG A 28 -0.88 -5.14 4.20
N ILE A 29 -1.99 -5.01 4.93
CA ILE A 29 -2.02 -4.22 6.17
C ILE A 29 -1.07 -4.81 7.21
N ALA A 30 -1.07 -6.14 7.40
CA ALA A 30 -0.16 -6.81 8.33
C ALA A 30 1.31 -6.59 7.97
N ILE A 31 1.68 -6.71 6.68
CA ILE A 31 3.04 -6.40 6.19
C ILE A 31 3.42 -4.94 6.48
N ILE A 32 2.55 -3.98 6.17
CA ILE A 32 2.80 -2.56 6.43
C ILE A 32 2.99 -2.32 7.93
N HIS A 33 2.13 -2.90 8.77
CA HIS A 33 2.22 -2.76 10.23
C HIS A 33 3.51 -3.37 10.79
N PHE A 34 3.90 -4.54 10.29
CA PHE A 34 5.16 -5.18 10.64
C PHE A 34 6.35 -4.29 10.27
N LEU A 35 6.46 -3.87 9.00
CA LEU A 35 7.55 -3.02 8.53
C LEU A 35 7.60 -1.67 9.26
N ALA A 36 6.46 -1.08 9.62
CA ALA A 36 6.38 0.18 10.36
C ALA A 36 6.98 0.11 11.78
N ARG A 37 7.09 -1.09 12.36
CA ARG A 37 7.64 -1.31 13.71
C ARG A 37 9.14 -1.61 13.70
N GLN A 38 9.73 -1.79 12.53
CA GLN A 38 11.15 -2.11 12.38
C GLN A 38 11.98 -0.83 12.34
N LYS A 39 13.17 -0.87 12.95
CA LYS A 39 14.11 0.26 12.97
C LYS A 39 14.91 0.40 11.68
N SER A 40 14.91 -0.65 10.85
CA SER A 40 15.69 -0.75 9.61
C SER A 40 14.91 -1.58 8.57
N CYS A 41 15.44 -1.63 7.34
CA CYS A 41 14.99 -2.58 6.33
C CYS A 41 15.04 -4.01 6.86
N VAL A 42 14.05 -4.83 6.51
CA VAL A 42 14.01 -6.24 6.87
C VAL A 42 14.52 -7.06 5.70
N CYS A 43 15.64 -7.74 5.92
CA CYS A 43 16.25 -8.67 4.97
C CYS A 43 15.90 -10.11 5.37
N GLY A 44 15.37 -10.91 4.44
CA GLY A 44 14.96 -12.28 4.71
C GLY A 44 13.44 -12.47 4.71
N ASP A 45 12.99 -13.62 5.19
CA ASP A 45 11.62 -14.10 4.98
C ASP A 45 10.61 -13.45 5.93
N ILE A 46 10.06 -12.31 5.50
CA ILE A 46 8.76 -11.75 5.96
C ILE A 46 7.65 -12.83 6.02
N VAL A 47 7.87 -13.94 5.32
CA VAL A 47 7.02 -15.13 5.31
C VAL A 47 6.77 -15.67 6.70
N ASP A 48 7.77 -15.68 7.60
CA ASP A 48 7.63 -16.30 8.93
C ASP A 48 6.70 -15.50 9.86
N GLU A 49 6.45 -14.22 9.53
CA GLU A 49 5.61 -13.31 10.30
C GLU A 49 4.13 -13.37 9.89
N LEU A 50 3.81 -14.12 8.83
CA LEU A 50 2.47 -14.20 8.27
C LEU A 50 2.04 -15.67 8.15
N PRO A 51 0.77 -16.00 8.40
CA PRO A 51 0.26 -17.35 8.22
C PRO A 51 0.00 -17.66 6.72
N LEU A 52 0.98 -17.39 5.86
CA LEU A 52 0.87 -17.46 4.40
C LEU A 52 2.10 -18.12 3.78
N SER A 53 1.92 -18.68 2.59
CA SER A 53 3.04 -19.24 1.82
C SER A 53 4.00 -18.15 1.30
N GLN A 54 5.26 -18.52 1.11
CA GLN A 54 6.31 -17.66 0.53
C GLN A 54 5.87 -17.00 -0.79
N SER A 55 5.21 -17.75 -1.67
CA SER A 55 4.75 -17.25 -2.98
C SER A 55 3.64 -16.21 -2.84
N THR A 56 2.75 -16.40 -1.87
CA THR A 56 1.65 -15.47 -1.57
C THR A 56 2.18 -14.18 -0.95
N VAL A 57 3.11 -14.29 -0.01
CA VAL A 57 3.80 -13.13 0.61
C VAL A 57 4.57 -12.34 -0.45
N SER A 58 5.29 -13.01 -1.35
CA SER A 58 5.98 -12.37 -2.47
C SER A 58 5.03 -11.59 -3.39
N GLN A 59 3.85 -12.13 -3.67
CA GLN A 59 2.83 -11.41 -4.45
C GLN A 59 2.32 -10.16 -3.74
N HIS A 60 2.09 -10.24 -2.42
CA HIS A 60 1.70 -9.09 -1.62
C HIS A 60 2.78 -8.01 -1.59
N LEU A 61 4.05 -8.39 -1.37
CA LEU A 61 5.20 -7.49 -1.41
C LEU A 61 5.33 -6.82 -2.79
N LYS A 62 5.17 -7.58 -3.88
CA LYS A 62 5.19 -7.03 -5.24
C LYS A 62 4.06 -6.02 -5.47
N ALA A 63 2.86 -6.28 -4.96
CA ALA A 63 1.74 -5.37 -5.07
C ALA A 63 1.97 -4.07 -4.27
N LEU A 64 2.51 -4.17 -3.06
CA LEU A 64 2.88 -3.01 -2.23
C LEU A 64 4.00 -2.18 -2.85
N LYS A 65 5.03 -2.85 -3.39
CA LYS A 65 6.15 -2.20 -4.09
C LYS A 65 5.68 -1.48 -5.35
N LYS A 66 4.79 -2.11 -6.14
CA LYS A 66 4.18 -1.47 -7.32
C LYS A 66 3.38 -0.21 -6.97
N ALA A 67 2.77 -0.18 -5.79
CA ALA A 67 2.06 1.00 -5.29
C ALA A 67 2.99 2.05 -4.65
N GLY A 68 4.30 1.80 -4.60
CA GLY A 68 5.29 2.72 -4.02
C GLY A 68 5.28 2.78 -2.49
N LEU A 69 4.51 1.91 -1.81
CA LEU A 69 4.35 1.93 -0.35
C LEU A 69 5.53 1.31 0.39
N ILE A 70 6.26 0.43 -0.29
CA ILE A 70 7.49 -0.17 0.21
C ILE A 70 8.57 -0.04 -0.86
N ALA A 71 9.82 0.06 -0.43
CA ALA A 71 10.99 -0.12 -1.28
C ALA A 71 11.57 -1.51 -1.03
N GLY A 72 12.33 -2.01 -2.02
CA GLY A 72 13.02 -3.28 -1.89
C GLY A 72 14.31 -3.29 -2.66
N GLU A 73 15.43 -3.49 -1.96
CA GLU A 73 16.79 -3.55 -2.50
C GLU A 73 17.36 -4.97 -2.36
N ILE A 74 18.25 -5.36 -3.26
CA ILE A 74 18.91 -6.67 -3.20
C ILE A 74 20.19 -6.48 -2.38
N GLU A 75 20.28 -7.13 -1.23
CA GLU A 75 21.51 -7.20 -0.43
C GLU A 75 21.99 -8.66 -0.40
N GLY A 76 23.09 -8.94 -1.11
CA GLY A 76 23.62 -10.30 -1.25
C GLY A 76 22.65 -11.22 -1.98
N THR A 77 22.17 -12.28 -1.31
CA THR A 77 21.25 -13.28 -1.86
C THR A 77 19.78 -13.03 -1.49
N SER A 78 19.48 -11.96 -0.75
CA SER A 78 18.14 -11.68 -0.23
C SER A 78 17.66 -10.29 -0.65
N VAL A 79 16.33 -10.13 -0.69
CA VAL A 79 15.71 -8.81 -0.90
C VAL A 79 15.34 -8.23 0.46
N CYS A 80 15.80 -7.02 0.73
CA CYS A 80 15.45 -6.27 1.92
C CYS A 80 14.29 -5.33 1.62
N TYR A 81 13.26 -5.33 2.46
CA TYR A 81 12.10 -4.45 2.30
C TYR A 81 12.03 -3.40 3.40
N CYS A 82 11.64 -2.18 3.02
CA CYS A 82 11.40 -1.10 3.96
C CYS A 82 10.14 -0.32 3.61
N LEU A 83 9.52 0.26 4.63
CA LEU A 83 8.36 1.12 4.44
C LEU A 83 8.80 2.43 3.78
N ASN A 84 8.13 2.82 2.70
CA ASN A 84 8.29 4.14 2.12
C ASN A 84 7.46 5.16 2.93
N THR A 85 8.07 5.71 3.97
CA THR A 85 7.39 6.63 4.89
C THR A 85 6.91 7.91 4.21
N GLU A 86 7.62 8.39 3.19
CA GLU A 86 7.23 9.57 2.41
C GLU A 86 5.96 9.29 1.60
N ALA A 87 5.87 8.14 0.93
CA ALA A 87 4.68 7.73 0.19
C ALA A 87 3.47 7.56 1.12
N ILE A 88 3.67 6.97 2.31
CA ILE A 88 2.61 6.82 3.33
C ILE A 88 2.11 8.19 3.80
N LYS A 89 3.03 9.12 4.13
CA LYS A 89 2.67 10.49 4.56
C LYS A 89 1.90 11.23 3.48
N LYS A 90 2.35 11.15 2.23
CA LYS A 90 1.67 11.75 1.07
C LYS A 90 0.26 11.19 0.93
N PHE A 91 0.10 9.87 0.90
CA PHE A 91 -1.22 9.25 0.78
C PHE A 91 -2.15 9.65 1.93
N LYS A 92 -1.65 9.67 3.17
CA LYS A 92 -2.43 10.12 4.34
C LYS A 92 -2.94 11.55 4.18
N ALA A 93 -2.09 12.47 3.74
CA ALA A 93 -2.48 13.86 3.51
C ALA A 93 -3.50 13.97 2.36
N ASP A 94 -3.21 13.34 1.23
CA ASP A 94 -4.04 13.43 0.02
C ASP A 94 -5.44 12.85 0.23
N ILE A 95 -5.55 11.72 0.94
CA ILE A 95 -6.83 11.07 1.21
C ILE A 95 -7.63 11.80 2.29
N SER A 96 -6.99 12.35 3.33
CA SER A 96 -7.68 13.19 4.32
C SER A 96 -8.30 14.39 3.63
N LEU A 97 -7.49 15.15 2.88
CA LEU A 97 -7.96 16.31 2.13
C LEU A 97 -9.07 15.95 1.13
N PHE A 98 -9.08 14.73 0.57
CA PHE A 98 -10.11 14.30 -0.38
C PHE A 98 -11.43 13.96 0.32
N LEU A 99 -11.36 13.38 1.51
CA LEU A 99 -12.54 13.01 2.31
C LEU A 99 -13.11 14.19 3.11
N ASP A 100 -12.27 15.16 3.45
CA ASP A 100 -12.63 16.38 4.17
C ASP A 100 -13.21 17.46 3.24
N GLU A 101 -13.16 17.29 1.91
CA GLU A 101 -13.87 18.17 0.97
C GLU A 101 -15.35 18.22 1.37
N PRO A 102 -15.94 19.42 1.51
CA PRO A 102 -17.24 19.58 2.14
C PRO A 102 -18.29 18.77 1.39
N ALA A 103 -18.64 17.62 1.96
CA ALA A 103 -19.84 16.89 1.61
C ALA A 103 -20.98 17.83 1.94
N ASN A 104 -21.53 18.50 0.92
CA ASN A 104 -22.73 19.31 1.08
C ASN A 104 -23.77 18.41 1.75
N PRO A 105 -24.11 18.62 3.04
CA PRO A 105 -24.98 17.72 3.77
C PRO A 105 -26.42 18.09 3.42
N LYS A 106 -26.74 18.16 2.12
CA LYS A 106 -28.12 18.16 1.67
C LYS A 106 -28.58 16.71 1.73
N SER A 107 -29.05 16.34 2.92
CA SER A 107 -29.80 15.13 3.25
C SER A 107 -29.20 13.83 2.73
N CYS A 108 -28.46 13.12 3.59
CA CYS A 108 -28.52 11.66 3.48
C CYS A 108 -29.96 11.27 3.84
N CYS A 109 -30.70 10.81 2.82
CA CYS A 109 -32.03 10.18 2.96
C CYS A 109 -31.97 8.91 3.79
#